data_AF-A8G358-F1
#
_entry.id   AF-A8G358-F1
#
_cell.length_a   1.000
_cell.length_b   1.000
_cell.length_c   1.000
_cell.angle_alpha   90.00
_cell.angle_beta   90.00
_cell.angle_gamma   90.00
#
_symmetry.space_group_name_H-M   'P 1'
#
loop_
_entity.id
_entity.type
_entity.pdbx_description
1 polymer ?
#
loop_
_entity_poly.entity_id
_entity_poly.type
_entity_poly.pdbx_seq_one_letter_code
_entity_poly.pdbx_strand_id
1 'polypeptide(L)' 'MEKKGFNITQGMALLLLKPLNLPPNLVLNLIIYITDPKNNIGY' A
#
# COMPACT_ATOMS: atom_id res chain seq x y z
N MET A 1 -3.43 9.07 -20.48
CA MET A 1 -2.68 9.22 -19.21
C MET A 1 -3.69 9.20 -18.09
N GLU A 2 -3.96 8.03 -17.50
CA GLU A 2 -4.80 7.98 -16.31
C GLU A 2 -4.09 8.76 -15.21
N LYS A 3 -4.66 9.89 -14.80
CA LYS A 3 -4.24 10.57 -13.58
C LYS A 3 -4.64 9.64 -12.43
N LYS A 4 -3.74 8.72 -12.08
CA LYS A 4 -3.84 7.87 -10.90
C LYS A 4 -3.75 8.80 -9.70
N GLY A 5 -4.89 9.35 -9.29
CA GLY A 5 -5.01 10.20 -8.13
C GLY A 5 -4.39 9.48 -6.94
N PHE A 6 -3.60 10.21 -6.15
CA PHE A 6 -2.99 9.66 -4.95
C PHE A 6 -4.08 9.06 -4.07
N ASN A 7 -4.10 7.72 -3.94
CA ASN A 7 -5.10 7.04 -3.12
C ASN A 7 -4.76 7.30 -1.66
N ILE A 8 -5.60 8.10 -0.99
CA ILE A 8 -5.41 8.56 0.38
C ILE A 8 -5.21 7.38 1.33
N THR A 9 -5.86 6.24 1.08
CA THR A 9 -5.69 5.00 1.87
C THR A 9 -4.28 4.42 1.73
N GLN A 10 -3.71 4.42 0.53
CA GLN A 10 -2.32 3.98 0.31
C GLN A 10 -1.34 4.96 0.95
N GLY A 11 -1.64 6.27 0.90
CA GLY A 11 -0.86 7.30 1.59
C GLY A 11 -0.86 7.17 3.12
N MET A 12 -2.04 6.93 3.71
CA MET A 12 -2.17 6.69 5.15
C MET A 12 -1.46 5.41 5.58
N ALA A 13 -1.55 4.33 4.79
CA ALA A 13 -0.82 3.10 5.06
C ALA A 13 0.71 3.32 5.04
N LEU A 14 1.23 4.11 4.07
CA LEU A 14 2.66 4.48 4.05
C LEU A 14 3.08 5.27 5.31
N LEU A 15 2.23 6.18 5.81
CA LEU A 15 2.49 6.95 7.03
C LEU A 15 2.49 6.06 8.29
N LEU A 16 1.56 5.10 8.38
CA LEU A 16 1.48 4.14 9.50
C LEU A 16 2.63 3.13 9.50
N LEU A 17 3.21 2.84 8.34
CA LEU A 17 4.32 1.90 8.17
C LEU A 17 5.70 2.60 8.25
N LYS A 18 5.73 3.94 8.27
CA LYS A 18 6.93 4.75 8.53
C LYS A 18 7.72 4.35 9.80
N PRO A 19 7.10 3.97 10.93
CA PRO A 19 7.83 3.54 12.13
C PRO A 19 8.56 2.21 11.97
N LEU A 20 8.19 1.39 10.97
CA LEU A 20 8.80 0.07 10.74
C LEU A 20 10.17 0.16 10.05
N ASN A 21 10.64 1.38 9.72
CA ASN A 21 11.90 1.66 9.04
C ASN A 21 12.08 0.86 7.73
N LEU A 22 10.96 0.50 7.08
CA LEU A 22 10.94 -0.26 5.85
C LEU A 22 11.10 0.68 4.64
N PRO A 23 11.79 0.24 3.57
CA PRO A 23 11.88 1.01 2.33
C PRO A 23 10.48 1.32 1.76
N PRO A 24 10.20 2.56 1.33
CA PRO A 24 8.87 2.96 0.85
C PRO A 24 8.33 2.08 -0.29
N ASN A 25 9.22 1.58 -1.15
CA ASN A 25 8.86 0.70 -2.25
C ASN A 25 8.38 -0.68 -1.78
N LEU A 26 9.00 -1.23 -0.73
CA LEU A 26 8.57 -2.49 -0.10
C LEU A 26 7.22 -2.32 0.58
N VAL A 27 7.04 -1.20 1.27
CA VAL A 27 5.78 -0.86 1.95
C VAL A 27 4.64 -0.74 0.93
N LEU A 28 4.86 -0.01 -0.17
CA LEU A 28 3.87 0.11 -1.23
C LEU A 28 3.52 -1.24 -1.86
N ASN A 29 4.53 -2.07 -2.15
CA ASN A 29 4.30 -3.41 -2.69
C ASN A 29 3.52 -4.31 -1.72
N LEU A 30 3.78 -4.20 -0.43
CA LEU A 30 3.05 -4.94 0.60
C LEU A 30 1.58 -4.47 0.69
N ILE A 31 1.33 -3.17 0.63
CA ILE A 31 -0.02 -2.61 0.59
C ILE A 31 -0.75 -3.11 -0.66
N ILE A 32 -0.14 -3.03 -1.84
CA ILE A 32 -0.72 -3.52 -3.09
C ILE A 32 -1.02 -5.02 -2.98
N TYR A 33 -0.09 -5.81 -2.42
CA TYR A 33 -0.25 -7.24 -2.24
C TYR A 33 -1.42 -7.58 -1.29
N ILE A 34 -1.51 -6.93 -0.14
CA ILE A 34 -2.58 -7.15 0.85
C ILE A 34 -3.95 -6.68 0.32
N THR A 35 -3.97 -5.60 -0.48
CA THR A 35 -5.21 -5.04 -1.02
C THR A 35 -5.66 -5.68 -2.34
N ASP A 36 -4.83 -6.52 -2.97
CA ASP A 36 -5.22 -7.24 -4.18
C ASP A 36 -6.13 -8.43 -3.82
N PRO A 37 -7.41 -8.42 -4.25
CA PRO A 37 -8.36 -9.47 -3.92
C PRO A 37 -7.94 -10.85 -4.44
N LYS A 38 -7.05 -10.92 -5.44
CA LYS A 38 -6.51 -12.20 -5.93
C LYS A 38 -5.67 -12.94 -4.90
N ASN A 39 -5.08 -12.21 -3.95
CA ASN A 39 -4.23 -12.80 -2.92
C ASN A 39 -5.04 -13.34 -1.74
N ASN A 40 -6.38 -13.14 -1.73
CA ASN A 40 -7.31 -13.69 -0.75
C ASN A 40 -6.92 -13.39 0.71
N ILE A 41 -6.24 -12.26 0.95
CA ILE A 41 -5.84 -11.83 2.29
C ILE A 41 -7.04 -11.12 2.92
N GLY A 42 -7.65 -11.78 3.91
CA GLY A 42 -8.80 -11.25 4.65
C GLY A 42 -10.19 -11.69 4.15
N TYR A 43 -10.26 -12.72 3.30
CA TYR A 43 -11.52 -13.45 3.01
C TYR A 43 -11.66 -14.66 3.93
#